data_AF-A0A853GRQ8-F1
#
_entry.id   AF-A0A853GRQ8-F1
#
_cell.length_a   1.000
_cell.length_b   1.000
_cell.length_c   1.000
_cell.angle_alpha   90.00
_cell.angle_beta   90.00
_cell.angle_gamma   90.00
#
_symmetry.space_group_name_H-M   'P 1'
#
loop_
_entity.id
_entity.type
_entity.pdbx_description
1 polymer ?
#
loop_
_entity_poly.entity_id
_entity_poly.type
_entity_poly.pdbx_seq_one_letter_code
_entity_poly.pdbx_strand_id
1 'polypeptide(L)'
;MPDIGKQRPLRDSTDKAVDTPPSRPASTAHGTGAPVRSGQHESTGSGESVKAAQHTGTSAGASVKSGPRAGTGAGASVSAAQHEGKAGISPAAPEATGVVPRGTNRLWRWLVLAALIVLLDQVTKIWFDGNLQFGERWHILPFFDFTLLYNTGAAFSFLADGHGWQRWFFTAIAIGAVGLILHLLRRSVGEPLFCTALACILGGAVGNVIDRIQHGHVIDFLLFYWNTWFFPAFNIADVSITIGAILLVLDELLRMRRQRRNPSKG
;
A
#
# COMPACT_ATOMS: atom_id res chain seq x y z
N MET A 1 -48.58 23.71 12.80
CA MET A 1 -49.18 22.38 13.06
C MET A 1 -49.47 21.73 11.71
N PRO A 2 -49.19 20.43 11.54
CA PRO A 2 -49.55 19.69 10.32
C PRO A 2 -50.98 19.14 10.42
N ASP A 3 -51.62 18.89 9.27
CA ASP A 3 -52.79 18.01 9.18
C ASP A 3 -52.69 17.12 7.93
N ILE A 4 -53.41 16.00 7.96
CA ILE A 4 -53.02 14.72 7.37
C ILE A 4 -53.93 14.34 6.19
N GLY A 5 -53.32 13.82 5.13
CA GLY A 5 -53.86 12.71 4.35
C GLY A 5 -55.12 12.94 3.48
N LYS A 6 -54.92 12.93 2.17
CA LYS A 6 -55.89 12.31 1.24
C LYS A 6 -55.17 11.36 0.28
N GLN A 7 -55.35 10.07 0.52
CA GLN A 7 -54.97 9.00 -0.40
C GLN A 7 -55.84 9.09 -1.67
N ARG A 8 -55.30 8.69 -2.82
CA ARG A 8 -56.03 8.58 -4.10
C ARG A 8 -56.19 7.09 -4.43
N PRO A 9 -57.37 6.61 -4.85
CA PRO A 9 -57.67 5.18 -4.85
C PRO A 9 -57.03 4.40 -6.00
N LEU A 10 -56.83 3.10 -5.76
CA LEU A 10 -56.57 2.11 -6.80
C LEU A 10 -57.70 2.10 -7.85
N ARG A 11 -57.36 1.81 -9.10
CA ARG A 11 -58.32 1.36 -10.11
C ARG A 11 -58.12 -0.14 -10.33
N ASP A 12 -59.23 -0.86 -10.35
CA ASP A 12 -59.28 -2.30 -10.60
C ASP A 12 -60.02 -2.59 -11.93
N SER A 13 -59.57 -3.65 -12.58
CA SER A 13 -60.19 -4.50 -13.61
C SER A 13 -61.40 -4.02 -14.44
N THR A 14 -61.23 -4.08 -15.78
CA THR A 14 -62.27 -4.56 -16.72
C THR A 14 -61.66 -5.38 -17.87
N ASP A 15 -62.12 -6.64 -17.98
CA ASP A 15 -62.26 -7.54 -19.14
C ASP A 15 -61.32 -7.41 -20.38
N LYS A 16 -60.51 -8.44 -20.71
CA LYS A 16 -60.84 -9.66 -21.50
C LYS A 16 -61.06 -9.43 -23.01
N ALA A 17 -60.22 -10.07 -23.84
CA ALA A 17 -60.60 -11.12 -24.81
C ALA A 17 -59.44 -11.50 -25.77
N VAL A 18 -59.17 -12.82 -25.91
CA VAL A 18 -58.75 -13.53 -27.17
C VAL A 18 -57.36 -13.14 -27.77
N ASP A 19 -56.44 -14.01 -28.23
CA ASP A 19 -56.47 -15.44 -28.62
C ASP A 19 -55.08 -16.12 -28.46
N THR A 20 -55.02 -17.46 -28.38
CA THR A 20 -53.74 -18.24 -28.37
C THR A 20 -53.96 -19.72 -28.78
N PRO A 21 -52.96 -20.44 -29.35
CA PRO A 21 -52.27 -20.31 -30.65
C PRO A 21 -52.65 -21.51 -31.58
N PRO A 22 -51.84 -21.87 -32.61
CA PRO A 22 -51.23 -23.22 -32.54
C PRO A 22 -49.83 -23.42 -33.19
N SER A 23 -49.02 -24.27 -32.53
CA SER A 23 -48.03 -25.28 -33.01
C SER A 23 -47.13 -25.12 -34.28
N ARG A 24 -45.81 -25.31 -34.08
CA ARG A 24 -44.82 -25.95 -35.00
C ARG A 24 -45.04 -27.50 -35.06
N PRO A 25 -44.41 -28.36 -35.93
CA PRO A 25 -43.10 -28.24 -36.64
C PRO A 25 -43.03 -28.88 -38.08
N ALA A 26 -41.80 -29.22 -38.54
CA ALA A 26 -41.33 -30.05 -39.71
C ALA A 26 -40.70 -29.24 -40.88
N SER A 27 -39.40 -29.43 -41.24
CA SER A 27 -38.75 -30.48 -42.10
C SER A 27 -38.97 -30.19 -43.60
N THR A 28 -38.00 -30.05 -44.52
CA THR A 28 -36.77 -30.81 -44.87
C THR A 28 -35.66 -29.85 -45.44
N ALA A 29 -34.58 -30.23 -46.15
CA ALA A 29 -33.44 -31.14 -45.89
C ALA A 29 -32.25 -30.84 -46.88
N HIS A 30 -31.25 -31.74 -46.97
CA HIS A 30 -30.04 -31.79 -47.84
C HIS A 30 -28.85 -30.82 -47.54
N GLY A 31 -27.61 -31.31 -47.41
CA GLY A 31 -27.15 -32.71 -47.43
C GLY A 31 -25.65 -32.92 -47.16
N THR A 32 -25.25 -34.20 -47.02
CA THR A 32 -23.90 -34.80 -47.24
C THR A 32 -22.65 -34.09 -46.69
N GLY A 33 -21.81 -34.72 -45.85
CA GLY A 33 -21.79 -36.11 -45.38
C GLY A 33 -20.70 -36.35 -44.33
N ALA A 34 -20.55 -37.61 -43.91
CA ALA A 34 -19.61 -38.10 -42.88
C ALA A 34 -19.07 -39.49 -43.32
N PRO A 35 -18.38 -40.34 -42.51
CA PRO A 35 -17.85 -40.17 -41.14
C PRO A 35 -16.45 -40.85 -40.89
N VAL A 36 -16.04 -41.01 -39.61
CA VAL A 36 -15.12 -42.07 -39.05
C VAL A 36 -13.64 -42.05 -39.52
N ARG A 37 -12.61 -42.06 -38.64
CA ARG A 37 -12.23 -43.22 -37.79
C ARG A 37 -11.23 -42.91 -36.66
N SER A 38 -11.32 -43.71 -35.60
CA SER A 38 -10.35 -43.87 -34.51
C SER A 38 -9.11 -44.68 -34.89
N GLY A 39 -7.99 -44.49 -34.15
CA GLY A 39 -6.82 -45.37 -34.19
C GLY A 39 -5.81 -45.04 -33.09
N GLN A 40 -5.50 -46.02 -32.23
CA GLN A 40 -4.41 -45.99 -31.25
C GLN A 40 -3.34 -47.04 -31.64
N HIS A 41 -2.17 -47.00 -30.98
CA HIS A 41 -1.06 -47.99 -31.06
C HIS A 41 -0.31 -48.00 -32.43
N GLU A 42 1.01 -48.27 -32.55
CA GLU A 42 1.97 -48.87 -31.58
C GLU A 42 3.46 -48.62 -31.93
N SER A 43 4.33 -48.42 -30.92
CA SER A 43 5.81 -48.75 -30.88
C SER A 43 6.77 -48.15 -31.95
N THR A 44 8.10 -48.09 -31.83
CA THR A 44 9.13 -48.85 -31.07
C THR A 44 10.38 -48.02 -30.67
N GLY A 45 11.03 -48.41 -29.56
CA GLY A 45 12.50 -48.29 -29.33
C GLY A 45 13.08 -46.90 -28.95
N SER A 46 14.12 -46.79 -28.10
CA SER A 46 14.88 -47.80 -27.35
C SER A 46 15.82 -47.16 -26.31
N GLY A 47 15.96 -47.75 -25.10
CA GLY A 47 17.14 -47.64 -24.19
C GLY A 47 17.54 -46.25 -23.64
N GLU A 48 18.01 -46.08 -22.41
CA GLU A 48 18.47 -47.02 -21.37
C GLU A 48 18.04 -46.57 -19.96
N SER A 49 18.07 -47.51 -19.01
CA SER A 49 17.97 -47.22 -17.57
C SER A 49 19.13 -47.88 -16.85
N VAL A 50 19.86 -47.15 -16.01
CA VAL A 50 20.69 -47.73 -14.94
C VAL A 50 20.46 -47.00 -13.62
N LYS A 51 20.42 -47.80 -12.55
CA LYS A 51 20.04 -47.43 -11.18
C LYS A 51 21.20 -46.84 -10.35
N ALA A 52 20.80 -45.97 -9.43
CA ALA A 52 21.17 -45.89 -8.01
C ALA A 52 22.51 -46.48 -7.49
N ALA A 53 23.18 -45.69 -6.65
CA ALA A 53 23.76 -46.19 -5.40
C ALA A 53 23.75 -45.08 -4.32
N GLN A 54 23.28 -45.42 -3.12
CA GLN A 54 23.56 -44.67 -1.89
C GLN A 54 24.90 -45.16 -1.33
N HIS A 55 25.69 -44.30 -0.68
CA HIS A 55 26.64 -44.79 0.33
C HIS A 55 26.81 -43.83 1.51
N THR A 56 26.79 -44.44 2.69
CA THR A 56 27.02 -43.92 4.03
C THR A 56 28.49 -43.55 4.28
N GLY A 57 28.79 -42.59 5.17
CA GLY A 57 30.17 -42.37 5.64
C GLY A 57 30.30 -41.35 6.78
N THR A 58 30.78 -41.79 7.94
CA THR A 58 30.85 -41.04 9.22
C THR A 58 32.26 -40.44 9.47
N SER A 59 32.39 -39.65 10.54
CA SER A 59 33.59 -39.13 11.23
C SER A 59 34.09 -37.76 10.74
N ALA A 60 34.22 -36.71 11.55
CA ALA A 60 34.76 -36.54 12.93
C ALA A 60 36.29 -36.45 12.97
N GLY A 61 36.81 -35.24 13.25
CA GLY A 61 38.23 -34.94 13.35
C GLY A 61 38.47 -33.54 13.92
N ALA A 62 38.54 -33.43 15.24
CA ALA A 62 38.97 -32.20 15.91
C ALA A 62 40.50 -32.10 15.92
N SER A 63 41.06 -30.89 15.86
CA SER A 63 42.44 -30.66 16.27
C SER A 63 42.62 -29.29 16.90
N VAL A 64 43.25 -29.29 18.08
CA VAL A 64 43.49 -28.13 18.94
C VAL A 64 44.89 -27.58 18.65
N LYS A 65 45.08 -26.25 18.75
CA LYS A 65 46.40 -25.69 19.07
C LYS A 65 46.30 -24.53 20.05
N SER A 66 46.86 -24.77 21.23
CA SER A 66 47.06 -23.82 22.33
C SER A 66 48.43 -23.13 22.23
N GLY A 67 48.59 -21.94 22.83
CA GLY A 67 49.86 -21.22 22.91
C GLY A 67 49.72 -19.88 23.65
N PRO A 68 50.29 -19.70 24.86
CA PRO A 68 49.97 -18.55 25.72
C PRO A 68 51.08 -17.49 25.78
N ARG A 69 50.76 -16.29 26.29
CA ARG A 69 51.72 -15.50 27.09
C ARG A 69 51.04 -14.57 28.09
N ALA A 70 51.55 -14.56 29.31
CA ALA A 70 51.18 -13.63 30.38
C ALA A 70 52.21 -12.48 30.50
N GLY A 71 51.84 -11.42 31.22
CA GLY A 71 52.72 -10.31 31.59
C GLY A 71 52.05 -9.42 32.64
N THR A 72 52.71 -9.23 33.79
CA THR A 72 52.09 -8.71 35.03
C THR A 72 52.92 -7.56 35.62
N GLY A 73 52.28 -6.60 36.30
CA GLY A 73 52.93 -5.55 37.13
C GLY A 73 52.02 -4.30 37.19
N ALA A 74 51.50 -3.76 38.31
CA ALA A 74 51.85 -3.68 39.74
C ALA A 74 52.57 -2.38 40.15
N GLY A 75 52.06 -1.72 41.22
CA GLY A 75 52.43 -0.38 41.73
C GLY A 75 51.24 0.60 41.64
N ALA A 76 50.61 1.16 42.68
CA ALA A 76 51.06 1.64 44.01
C ALA A 76 52.12 2.75 43.90
N SER A 77 52.07 3.89 44.61
CA SER A 77 51.09 4.43 45.57
C SER A 77 51.44 5.89 45.94
N VAL A 78 50.45 6.71 46.32
CA VAL A 78 50.53 7.84 47.29
C VAL A 78 51.66 8.89 47.15
N SER A 79 51.29 10.17 46.97
CA SER A 79 51.75 11.24 47.87
C SER A 79 50.82 12.46 47.83
N ALA A 80 50.64 13.11 48.98
CA ALA A 80 49.82 14.30 49.14
C ALA A 80 50.67 15.58 49.11
N ALA A 81 50.06 16.68 48.66
CA ALA A 81 50.48 18.03 49.03
C ALA A 81 49.22 18.88 49.25
N GLN A 82 48.97 19.25 50.51
CA GLN A 82 47.88 20.14 50.88
C GLN A 82 48.27 21.59 50.53
N HIS A 83 47.28 22.37 50.09
CA HIS A 83 47.37 23.83 50.18
C HIS A 83 46.04 24.35 50.73
N GLU A 84 46.10 25.01 51.88
CA GLU A 84 44.92 25.51 52.57
C GLU A 84 44.43 26.84 52.00
N GLY A 85 43.13 27.11 52.22
CA GLY A 85 42.71 28.47 52.57
C GLY A 85 42.24 29.39 51.44
N LYS A 86 40.96 29.27 51.07
CA LYS A 86 40.00 30.37 51.33
C LYS A 86 38.55 29.93 51.21
N ALA A 87 37.74 30.33 52.20
CA ALA A 87 36.31 30.13 52.19
C ALA A 87 35.64 31.05 51.15
N GLY A 88 34.88 30.45 50.23
CA GLY A 88 33.88 31.11 49.39
C GLY A 88 32.57 30.36 49.56
N ILE A 89 31.55 31.03 50.09
CA ILE A 89 30.31 30.39 50.53
C ILE A 89 29.32 30.22 49.36
N SER A 90 28.79 28.99 49.26
CA SER A 90 27.62 28.53 48.49
C SER A 90 27.71 28.41 46.96
N PRO A 91 27.26 27.27 46.38
CA PRO A 91 27.19 27.05 44.94
C PRO A 91 25.83 27.38 44.32
N ALA A 92 25.87 27.66 43.02
CA ALA A 92 24.87 27.35 41.99
C ALA A 92 23.36 27.49 42.29
N ALA A 93 22.75 28.46 41.61
CA ALA A 93 21.59 28.17 40.77
C ALA A 93 21.82 28.84 39.39
N PRO A 94 22.03 28.10 38.29
CA PRO A 94 21.88 28.69 36.98
C PRO A 94 20.41 29.06 36.81
N GLU A 95 20.12 30.28 36.35
CA GLU A 95 18.76 30.61 35.92
C GLU A 95 18.34 29.59 34.87
N ALA A 96 17.33 28.79 35.21
CA ALA A 96 16.62 27.96 34.25
C ALA A 96 15.85 28.90 33.33
N THR A 97 16.55 29.47 32.35
CA THR A 97 15.96 30.13 31.19
C THR A 97 15.06 29.10 30.55
N GLY A 98 13.77 29.20 30.86
CA GLY A 98 12.74 28.34 30.32
C GLY A 98 12.71 28.53 28.82
N VAL A 99 13.43 27.68 28.10
CA VAL A 99 13.31 27.55 26.65
C VAL A 99 11.91 27.00 26.39
N VAL A 100 10.94 27.92 26.35
CA VAL A 100 9.58 27.65 25.91
C VAL A 100 9.70 26.89 24.59
N PRO A 101 9.20 25.65 24.48
CA PRO A 101 9.40 24.85 23.28
C PRO A 101 8.75 25.52 22.05
N ARG A 102 9.54 26.31 21.32
CA ARG A 102 9.12 26.98 20.08
C ARG A 102 9.04 25.94 18.95
N GLY A 103 8.01 25.09 18.97
CA GLY A 103 7.87 23.99 18.00
C GLY A 103 6.45 23.49 17.70
N THR A 104 5.46 23.70 18.57
CA THR A 104 4.22 22.88 18.54
C THR A 104 3.30 23.10 17.33
N ASN A 105 3.37 24.26 16.66
CA ASN A 105 2.36 24.67 15.66
C ASN A 105 2.74 24.42 14.18
N ARG A 106 3.54 23.38 13.88
CA ARG A 106 3.79 22.94 12.48
C ARG A 106 3.07 21.65 12.09
N LEU A 107 2.93 20.69 13.01
CA LEU A 107 2.29 19.38 12.74
C LEU A 107 0.88 19.51 12.18
N TRP A 108 0.06 20.41 12.74
CA TRP A 108 -1.34 20.58 12.33
C TRP A 108 -1.49 20.95 10.85
N ARG A 109 -0.54 21.69 10.25
CA ARG A 109 -0.61 22.08 8.83
C ARG A 109 -0.48 20.88 7.91
N TRP A 110 0.40 19.95 8.29
CA TRP A 110 0.61 18.69 7.58
C TRP A 110 -0.56 17.72 7.78
N LEU A 111 -1.16 17.70 8.96
CA LEU A 111 -2.40 16.94 9.22
C LEU A 111 -3.60 17.52 8.45
N VAL A 112 -3.71 18.85 8.33
CA VAL A 112 -4.73 19.50 7.48
C VAL A 112 -4.51 19.16 6.00
N LEU A 113 -3.27 19.20 5.50
CA LEU A 113 -2.97 18.76 4.14
C LEU A 113 -3.38 17.29 3.90
N ALA A 114 -3.01 16.38 4.80
CA ALA A 114 -3.42 14.98 4.74
C ALA A 114 -4.96 14.82 4.80
N ALA A 115 -5.65 15.58 5.66
CA ALA A 115 -7.11 15.55 5.77
C ALA A 115 -7.82 16.09 4.52
N LEU A 116 -7.27 17.13 3.88
CA LEU A 116 -7.80 17.64 2.60
C LEU A 116 -7.63 16.62 1.47
N ILE A 117 -6.52 15.87 1.46
CA ILE A 117 -6.30 14.76 0.51
C ILE A 117 -7.31 13.63 0.73
N VAL A 118 -7.51 13.21 2.00
CA VAL A 118 -8.53 12.21 2.36
C VAL A 118 -9.92 12.68 1.94
N LEU A 119 -10.27 13.94 2.22
CA LEU A 119 -11.57 14.50 1.84
C LEU A 119 -11.77 14.48 0.32
N LEU A 120 -10.77 14.92 -0.44
CA LEU A 120 -10.83 14.91 -1.90
C LEU A 120 -10.98 13.49 -2.47
N ASP A 121 -10.14 12.56 -2.00
CA ASP A 121 -10.19 11.14 -2.39
C ASP A 121 -11.58 10.54 -2.15
N GLN A 122 -12.09 10.63 -0.91
CA GLN A 122 -13.37 10.05 -0.53
C GLN A 122 -14.55 10.70 -1.27
N VAL A 123 -14.55 12.03 -1.45
CA VAL A 123 -15.59 12.71 -2.24
C VAL A 123 -15.57 12.26 -3.69
N THR A 124 -14.39 12.11 -4.31
CA THR A 124 -14.30 11.60 -5.69
C THR A 124 -14.76 10.15 -5.81
N LYS A 125 -14.37 9.28 -4.88
CA LYS A 125 -14.77 7.86 -4.87
C LYS A 125 -16.29 7.70 -4.75
N ILE A 126 -16.91 8.37 -3.77
CA ILE A 126 -18.37 8.38 -3.59
C ILE A 126 -19.09 8.91 -4.84
N TRP A 127 -18.50 9.90 -5.53
CA TRP A 127 -19.08 10.42 -6.76
C TRP A 127 -19.03 9.41 -7.91
N PHE A 128 -17.89 8.77 -8.17
CA PHE A 128 -17.79 7.75 -9.24
C PHE A 128 -18.64 6.51 -8.94
N ASP A 129 -18.61 6.01 -7.69
CA ASP A 129 -19.40 4.87 -7.22
C ASP A 129 -20.92 5.10 -7.37
N GLY A 130 -21.38 6.33 -7.16
CA GLY A 130 -22.78 6.72 -7.32
C GLY A 130 -23.22 7.07 -8.74
N ASN A 131 -22.31 7.19 -9.72
CA ASN A 131 -22.63 7.66 -11.07
C ASN A 131 -22.26 6.69 -12.21
N LEU A 132 -21.35 5.73 -11.98
CA LEU A 132 -20.96 4.72 -12.97
C LEU A 132 -21.39 3.32 -12.50
N GLN A 133 -21.62 2.41 -13.44
CA GLN A 133 -21.69 0.97 -13.16
C GLN A 133 -20.30 0.35 -13.14
N PHE A 134 -20.12 -0.77 -12.42
CA PHE A 134 -18.85 -1.48 -12.39
C PHE A 134 -18.40 -1.90 -13.80
N GLY A 135 -17.19 -1.50 -14.18
CA GLY A 135 -16.62 -1.72 -15.51
C GLY A 135 -17.13 -0.77 -16.61
N GLU A 136 -18.07 0.14 -16.31
CA GLU A 136 -18.46 1.21 -17.22
C GLU A 136 -17.27 2.14 -17.49
N ARG A 137 -17.23 2.75 -18.68
CA ARG A 137 -16.21 3.72 -19.07
C ARG A 137 -16.87 4.96 -19.65
N TRP A 138 -16.48 6.13 -19.15
CA TRP A 138 -16.81 7.42 -19.74
C TRP A 138 -15.59 7.93 -20.49
N HIS A 139 -15.71 8.05 -21.82
CA HIS A 139 -14.61 8.43 -22.68
C HIS A 139 -14.31 9.92 -22.60
N ILE A 140 -13.09 10.28 -22.16
CA ILE A 140 -12.68 11.68 -21.94
C ILE A 140 -11.63 12.12 -22.97
N LEU A 141 -10.60 11.29 -23.20
CA LEU A 141 -9.52 11.51 -24.15
C LEU A 141 -9.13 10.19 -24.83
N PRO A 142 -8.46 10.20 -26.00
CA PRO A 142 -8.06 8.97 -26.71
C PRO A 142 -7.15 7.99 -25.93
N PHE A 143 -6.63 8.42 -24.78
CA PHE A 143 -5.71 7.68 -23.90
C PHE A 143 -6.15 7.69 -22.42
N PHE A 144 -7.31 8.28 -22.10
CA PHE A 144 -7.78 8.44 -20.72
C PHE A 144 -9.31 8.45 -20.62
N ASP A 145 -9.83 7.59 -19.75
CA ASP A 145 -11.23 7.49 -19.40
C ASP A 145 -11.42 7.61 -17.88
N PHE A 146 -12.64 7.96 -17.47
CA PHE A 146 -13.13 7.56 -16.15
C PHE A 146 -13.76 6.16 -16.22
N THR A 147 -13.62 5.38 -15.16
CA THR A 147 -14.23 4.06 -15.02
C THR A 147 -14.65 3.83 -13.56
N LEU A 148 -15.23 2.67 -13.26
CA LEU A 148 -15.45 2.23 -11.88
C LEU A 148 -14.96 0.79 -11.70
N LEU A 149 -13.87 0.61 -10.96
CA LEU A 149 -13.27 -0.68 -10.66
C LEU A 149 -13.04 -0.84 -9.15
N TYR A 150 -13.21 -2.07 -8.66
CA TYR A 150 -13.10 -2.44 -7.26
C TYR A 150 -11.86 -3.28 -7.01
N ASN A 151 -10.83 -2.66 -6.45
CA ASN A 151 -9.52 -3.25 -6.29
C ASN A 151 -9.37 -3.92 -4.92
N THR A 152 -9.51 -5.25 -4.92
CA THR A 152 -9.32 -6.13 -3.75
C THR A 152 -7.84 -6.44 -3.45
N GLY A 153 -6.89 -5.89 -4.22
CA GLY A 153 -5.50 -6.31 -4.21
C GLY A 153 -5.20 -7.48 -5.15
N ALA A 154 -6.04 -7.71 -6.17
CA ALA A 154 -5.97 -8.86 -7.08
C ALA A 154 -4.62 -9.04 -7.79
N ALA A 155 -3.85 -7.97 -7.97
CA ALA A 155 -2.49 -8.00 -8.51
C ALA A 155 -1.52 -8.89 -7.69
N PHE A 156 -1.85 -9.21 -6.44
CA PHE A 156 -1.08 -10.10 -5.55
C PHE A 156 -1.79 -11.44 -5.27
N SER A 157 -2.95 -11.71 -5.88
CA SER A 157 -3.68 -12.97 -5.69
C SER A 157 -2.93 -14.20 -6.22
N PHE A 158 -1.90 -14.03 -7.05
CA PHE A 158 -1.03 -15.12 -7.50
C PHE A 158 -0.19 -15.73 -6.37
N LEU A 159 -0.10 -15.10 -5.19
CA LEU A 159 0.69 -15.57 -4.05
C LEU A 159 -0.07 -16.49 -3.09
N ALA A 160 -1.38 -16.69 -3.26
CA ALA A 160 -2.17 -17.52 -2.34
C ALA A 160 -3.51 -17.97 -2.92
N ASP A 161 -3.78 -19.27 -2.81
CA ASP A 161 -5.04 -19.94 -3.14
C ASP A 161 -6.22 -19.58 -2.20
N GLY A 162 -6.07 -18.51 -1.40
CA GLY A 162 -7.03 -18.05 -0.40
C GLY A 162 -7.68 -16.71 -0.79
N HIS A 163 -9.01 -16.69 -0.80
CA HIS A 163 -9.78 -15.46 -1.05
C HIS A 163 -9.84 -14.57 0.21
N GLY A 164 -9.46 -13.31 0.09
CA GLY A 164 -9.84 -12.23 1.02
C GLY A 164 -8.86 -11.85 2.12
N TRP A 165 -7.76 -12.61 2.33
CA TRP A 165 -6.72 -12.21 3.29
C TRP A 165 -5.95 -10.96 2.86
N GLN A 166 -5.89 -10.70 1.55
CA GLN A 166 -5.23 -9.55 0.93
C GLN A 166 -5.75 -8.23 1.52
N ARG A 167 -7.07 -8.12 1.74
CA ARG A 167 -7.74 -6.98 2.40
C ARG A 167 -7.08 -6.67 3.74
N TRP A 168 -6.97 -7.66 4.62
CA TRP A 168 -6.44 -7.50 5.97
C TRP A 168 -4.94 -7.24 5.97
N PHE A 169 -4.19 -7.92 5.10
CA PHE A 169 -2.74 -7.71 4.93
C PHE A 169 -2.39 -6.28 4.48
N PHE A 170 -3.02 -5.79 3.41
CA PHE A 170 -2.78 -4.41 2.94
C PHE A 170 -3.27 -3.37 3.93
N THR A 171 -4.39 -3.62 4.63
CA THR A 171 -4.88 -2.74 5.70
C THR A 171 -3.88 -2.67 6.87
N ALA A 172 -3.33 -3.80 7.30
CA ALA A 172 -2.34 -3.85 8.39
C ALA A 172 -1.04 -3.12 8.02
N ILE A 173 -0.51 -3.33 6.81
CA ILE A 173 0.67 -2.61 6.29
C ILE A 173 0.40 -1.11 6.25
N ALA A 174 -0.75 -0.68 5.71
CA ALA A 174 -1.08 0.73 5.59
C ALA A 174 -1.28 1.40 6.96
N ILE A 175 -1.91 0.73 7.93
CA ILE A 175 -2.00 1.22 9.33
C ILE A 175 -0.61 1.35 9.96
N GLY A 176 0.27 0.37 9.75
CA GLY A 176 1.67 0.43 10.20
C GLY A 176 2.43 1.62 9.58
N ALA A 177 2.27 1.84 8.27
CA ALA A 177 2.84 2.97 7.56
C ALA A 177 2.30 4.31 8.09
N VAL A 178 0.98 4.44 8.31
CA VAL A 178 0.36 5.62 8.93
C VAL A 178 0.96 5.91 10.31
N GLY A 179 1.13 4.89 11.16
CA GLY A 179 1.76 5.02 12.47
C GLY A 179 3.21 5.51 12.39
N LEU A 180 4.01 4.94 11.48
CA LEU A 180 5.38 5.37 11.21
C LEU A 180 5.45 6.81 10.69
N ILE A 181 4.60 7.18 9.73
CA ILE A 181 4.58 8.53 9.15
C ILE A 181 4.21 9.56 10.23
N LEU A 182 3.21 9.29 11.07
CA LEU A 182 2.85 10.16 12.20
C LEU A 182 3.99 10.29 13.22
N HIS A 183 4.80 9.25 13.43
CA HIS A 183 6.00 9.33 14.26
C HIS A 183 7.09 10.21 13.64
N LEU A 184 7.40 10.02 12.35
CA LEU A 184 8.39 10.81 11.61
C LEU A 184 8.00 12.29 11.55
N LEU A 185 6.74 12.58 11.21
CA LEU A 185 6.19 13.93 11.08
C LEU A 185 6.22 14.73 12.40
N ARG A 186 6.21 14.04 13.55
CA ARG A 186 6.41 14.63 14.88
C ARG A 186 7.88 14.96 15.18
N ARG A 187 8.84 14.31 14.51
CA ARG A 187 10.29 14.50 14.73
C ARG A 187 10.96 15.43 13.71
N SER A 188 10.49 15.49 12.47
CA SER A 188 11.10 16.27 11.38
C SER A 188 10.81 17.78 11.43
N VAL A 189 11.28 18.45 12.48
CA VAL A 189 11.16 19.91 12.63
C VAL A 189 12.16 20.62 11.71
N GLY A 190 11.64 21.47 10.82
CA GLY A 190 12.46 22.32 9.93
C GLY A 190 12.61 21.80 8.49
N GLU A 191 11.98 20.67 8.15
CA GLU A 191 12.14 19.98 6.87
C GLU A 191 10.84 20.01 6.05
N PRO A 192 10.46 21.14 5.44
CA PRO A 192 9.13 21.31 4.86
C PRO A 192 8.87 20.37 3.68
N LEU A 193 9.85 20.11 2.82
CA LEU A 193 9.67 19.24 1.65
C LEU A 193 9.42 17.78 2.07
N PHE A 194 10.22 17.27 3.01
CA PHE A 194 10.01 15.97 3.65
C PHE A 194 8.64 15.88 4.34
N CYS A 195 8.24 16.90 5.11
CA CYS A 195 6.94 16.90 5.79
C CYS A 195 5.75 16.98 4.81
N THR A 196 5.85 17.72 3.70
CA THR A 196 4.86 17.69 2.61
C THR A 196 4.77 16.29 2.01
N ALA A 197 5.92 15.66 1.71
CA ALA A 197 5.98 14.32 1.16
C ALA A 197 5.28 13.29 2.06
N LEU A 198 5.59 13.32 3.37
CA LEU A 198 4.94 12.51 4.39
C LEU A 198 3.43 12.80 4.49
N ALA A 199 3.00 14.06 4.42
CA ALA A 199 1.58 14.41 4.47
C ALA A 199 0.80 13.88 3.24
N CYS A 200 1.41 13.88 2.05
CA CYS A 200 0.81 13.29 0.85
C CYS A 200 0.63 11.77 0.98
N ILE A 201 1.68 11.06 1.41
CA ILE A 201 1.62 9.61 1.64
C ILE A 201 0.61 9.29 2.75
N LEU A 202 0.59 10.06 3.84
CA LEU A 202 -0.37 9.90 4.94
C LEU A 202 -1.82 10.05 4.45
N GLY A 203 -2.11 11.10 3.69
CA GLY A 203 -3.45 11.35 3.16
C GLY A 203 -3.93 10.23 2.25
N GLY A 204 -3.11 9.82 1.28
CA GLY A 204 -3.45 8.73 0.38
C GLY A 204 -3.56 7.37 1.09
N ALA A 205 -2.63 7.05 1.99
CA ALA A 205 -2.69 5.81 2.76
C ALA A 205 -3.95 5.73 3.64
N VAL A 206 -4.38 6.83 4.25
CA VAL A 206 -5.62 6.88 5.03
C VAL A 206 -6.85 6.72 4.14
N GLY A 207 -6.95 7.43 3.00
CA GLY A 207 -8.06 7.26 2.05
C GLY A 207 -8.22 5.81 1.59
N ASN A 208 -7.12 5.19 1.17
CA ASN A 208 -7.09 3.79 0.75
C ASN A 208 -7.27 2.76 1.90
N VAL A 209 -7.11 3.16 3.16
CA VAL A 209 -7.49 2.34 4.33
C VAL A 209 -8.97 2.45 4.63
N ILE A 210 -9.56 3.64 4.47
CA ILE A 210 -10.99 3.87 4.68
C ILE A 210 -11.81 2.94 3.78
N ASP A 211 -11.53 2.88 2.47
CA ASP A 211 -12.27 2.01 1.57
C ASP A 211 -12.14 0.52 1.97
N ARG A 212 -10.92 0.08 2.31
CA ARG A 212 -10.66 -1.31 2.72
C ARG A 212 -11.36 -1.68 4.03
N ILE A 213 -11.62 -0.72 4.91
CA ILE A 213 -12.41 -0.94 6.13
C ILE A 213 -13.91 -0.94 5.80
N GLN A 214 -14.40 0.01 5.01
CA GLN A 214 -15.84 0.17 4.71
C GLN A 214 -16.37 -0.83 3.67
N HIS A 215 -15.75 -0.88 2.48
CA HIS A 215 -16.20 -1.66 1.32
C HIS A 215 -15.42 -2.97 1.13
N GLY A 216 -14.21 -3.06 1.68
CA GLY A 216 -13.34 -4.24 1.59
C GLY A 216 -12.49 -4.35 0.32
N HIS A 217 -12.59 -3.35 -0.55
CA HIS A 217 -11.77 -3.09 -1.73
C HIS A 217 -11.46 -1.59 -1.76
N VAL A 218 -10.64 -1.14 -2.72
CA VAL A 218 -10.43 0.29 -3.04
C VAL A 218 -11.25 0.63 -4.28
N ILE A 219 -11.80 1.85 -4.32
CA ILE A 219 -12.53 2.35 -5.49
C ILE A 219 -11.55 3.08 -6.42
N ASP A 220 -11.34 2.52 -7.62
CA ASP A 220 -10.42 3.03 -8.64
C ASP A 220 -11.21 3.52 -9.87
N PHE A 221 -10.85 4.70 -10.38
CA PHE A 221 -11.66 5.39 -11.40
C PHE A 221 -10.87 6.17 -12.48
N LEU A 222 -9.56 6.37 -12.30
CA LEU A 222 -8.68 6.98 -13.30
C LEU A 222 -8.08 5.87 -14.18
N LEU A 223 -8.44 5.81 -15.46
CA LEU A 223 -7.97 4.76 -16.39
C LEU A 223 -7.18 5.36 -17.55
N PHE A 224 -5.86 5.13 -17.54
CA PHE A 224 -4.97 5.49 -18.67
C PHE A 224 -4.68 4.27 -19.54
N TYR A 225 -4.68 4.45 -20.86
CA TYR A 225 -4.47 3.36 -21.81
C TYR A 225 -3.85 3.82 -23.13
N TRP A 226 -3.26 2.88 -23.87
CA TRP A 226 -2.76 3.08 -25.22
C TRP A 226 -3.11 1.87 -26.09
N ASN A 227 -3.99 2.08 -27.08
CA ASN A 227 -4.57 1.01 -27.88
C ASN A 227 -5.22 -0.09 -26.99
N THR A 228 -4.69 -1.31 -26.99
CA THR A 228 -5.16 -2.45 -26.19
C THR A 228 -4.44 -2.61 -24.85
N TRP A 229 -3.45 -1.78 -24.54
CA TRP A 229 -2.70 -1.82 -23.29
C TRP A 229 -3.26 -0.83 -22.28
N PHE A 230 -3.62 -1.32 -21.10
CA PHE A 230 -4.21 -0.53 -20.01
C PHE A 230 -3.22 -0.45 -18.85
N PHE A 231 -2.97 0.77 -18.37
CA PHE A 231 -2.38 0.95 -17.04
C PHE A 231 -3.45 0.56 -16.00
N PRO A 232 -3.09 -0.09 -14.87
CA PRO A 232 -4.05 -0.39 -13.81
C PRO A 232 -4.79 0.87 -13.37
N ALA A 233 -6.12 0.81 -13.22
CA ALA A 233 -6.86 1.96 -12.74
C ALA A 233 -6.41 2.36 -11.33
N PHE A 234 -6.53 3.65 -11.03
CA PHE A 234 -6.10 4.23 -9.76
C PHE A 234 -7.01 5.39 -9.33
N ASN A 235 -6.72 6.00 -8.18
CA ASN A 235 -7.52 7.07 -7.59
C ASN A 235 -6.64 8.25 -7.10
N ILE A 236 -7.27 9.23 -6.43
CA ILE A 236 -6.59 10.42 -5.90
C ILE A 236 -5.63 10.08 -4.75
N ALA A 237 -5.95 9.10 -3.89
CA ALA A 237 -5.03 8.60 -2.87
C ALA A 237 -3.74 8.04 -3.49
N ASP A 238 -3.82 7.28 -4.59
CA ASP A 238 -2.63 6.73 -5.28
C ASP A 238 -1.78 7.82 -5.96
N VAL A 239 -2.43 8.82 -6.57
CA VAL A 239 -1.75 10.01 -7.08
C VAL A 239 -1.00 10.73 -5.95
N SER A 240 -1.63 10.88 -4.78
CA SER A 240 -1.01 11.53 -3.62
C SER A 240 0.17 10.75 -3.04
N ILE A 241 0.05 9.41 -2.94
CA ILE A 241 1.16 8.54 -2.55
C ILE A 241 2.32 8.66 -3.55
N THR A 242 2.03 8.67 -4.85
CA THR A 242 3.03 8.79 -5.92
C THR A 242 3.76 10.13 -5.87
N ILE A 243 3.02 11.24 -5.72
CA ILE A 243 3.60 12.58 -5.53
C ILE A 243 4.45 12.60 -4.26
N GLY A 244 3.98 12.05 -3.15
CA GLY A 244 4.73 11.97 -1.91
C GLY A 244 6.03 11.18 -2.05
N ALA A 245 6.03 10.04 -2.75
CA ALA A 245 7.24 9.28 -3.04
C ALA A 245 8.24 10.06 -3.89
N ILE A 246 7.77 10.77 -4.93
CA ILE A 246 8.61 11.67 -5.76
C ILE A 246 9.21 12.79 -4.91
N LEU A 247 8.45 13.38 -3.99
CA LEU A 247 8.93 14.45 -3.10
C LEU A 247 9.97 13.94 -2.09
N LEU A 248 9.87 12.70 -1.58
CA LEU A 248 10.92 12.09 -0.75
C LEU A 248 12.22 11.92 -1.53
N VAL A 249 12.16 11.39 -2.76
CA VAL A 249 13.35 11.24 -3.63
C VAL A 249 13.96 12.60 -3.95
N LEU A 250 13.14 13.61 -4.25
CA LEU A 250 13.60 14.96 -4.54
C LEU A 250 14.28 15.61 -3.33
N ASP A 251 13.71 15.48 -2.13
CA ASP A 251 14.29 16.03 -0.91
C ASP A 251 15.67 15.43 -0.62
N GLU A 252 15.81 14.11 -0.75
CA GLU A 252 17.08 13.42 -0.56
C GLU A 252 18.14 13.83 -1.60
N LEU A 253 17.78 13.89 -2.89
CA LEU A 253 18.68 14.38 -3.94
C LEU A 253 19.14 15.83 -3.67
N LEU A 254 18.25 16.68 -3.12
CA LEU A 254 18.60 18.05 -2.73
C LEU A 254 19.45 18.11 -1.45
N ARG A 255 19.32 17.16 -0.52
CA ARG A 255 20.23 17.03 0.65
C ARG A 255 21.63 16.61 0.22
N MET A 256 21.76 15.54 -0.58
CA MET A 256 23.03 15.07 -1.12
C MET A 256 23.78 16.17 -1.89
N ARG A 257 23.08 16.95 -2.72
CA ARG A 257 23.66 18.10 -3.44
C ARG A 257 24.16 19.21 -2.50
N ARG A 258 23.45 19.49 -1.39
CA ARG A 258 23.85 20.49 -0.40
C ARG A 258 25.07 20.04 0.40
N GLN A 259 25.15 18.77 0.78
CA GLN A 259 26.32 18.18 1.46
C GLN A 259 27.58 18.25 0.59
N ARG A 260 27.49 17.83 -0.69
CA ARG A 260 28.62 17.89 -1.64
C ARG A 260 29.16 19.30 -1.87
N ARG A 261 28.33 20.34 -1.73
CA ARG A 261 28.74 21.74 -1.93
C ARG A 261 29.49 22.33 -0.74
N ASN A 262 29.24 21.84 0.48
CA ASN A 262 29.83 22.36 1.72
C ASN A 262 30.51 21.23 2.54
N PRO A 263 31.62 20.64 2.07
CA PRO A 263 32.28 19.51 2.75
C PRO A 263 32.94 19.86 4.10
N SER A 264 33.15 21.14 4.42
CA SER A 264 33.92 21.61 5.57
C SER A 264 33.14 21.78 6.88
N LYS A 265 32.05 21.01 7.08
CA LYS A 265 31.26 20.96 8.33
C LYS A 265 30.87 19.52 8.73
N GLY A 266 31.76 18.57 8.47
CA GLY A 266 31.71 17.20 9.01
C GLY A 266 32.68 17.03 10.16
#